data_AF-A0A1G8Q070-F1
#
_entry.id   AF-A0A1G8Q070-F1
#
_cell.length_a   1.000
_cell.length_b   1.000
_cell.length_c   1.000
_cell.angle_alpha   90.00
_cell.angle_beta   90.00
_cell.angle_gamma   90.00
#
_symmetry.space_group_name_H-M   'P 1'
#
loop_
_entity.id
_entity.type
_entity.pdbx_description
1 polymer ?
#
loop_
_entity_poly.entity_id
_entity_poly.type
_entity_poly.pdbx_seq_one_letter_code
_entity_poly.pdbx_strand_id
1 'polypeptide(L)'
;MNPFFHLHTVADGVWAAIVVPGSGALGNAAIIDLGDSVVVVDTFGLPQAAELLKETAEKLTGKPVQYVVNTHYHGDHHYGNQAFTDSQIITTAITREFLIREGTPPLEAWQDGLQQVINTLEKGRKAAPDYRLQTAFANEIADKKALLAAVPDISRVTASVTFSDKMEIHGSARTATVLTFGGGHTESDAMVYVEDAGVFIAGGLVLSRTHPAMAVPAV
;
A
#
# COMPACT_ATOMS: atom_id res chain seq x y z
N MET A 1 20.98 3.34 -4.26
CA MET A 1 20.18 2.53 -5.21
C MET A 1 18.92 2.13 -4.48
N ASN A 2 17.73 2.20 -5.10
CA ASN A 2 16.46 1.87 -4.46
C ASN A 2 16.39 0.35 -4.15
N PRO A 3 16.31 -0.06 -2.87
CA PRO A 3 16.23 -1.48 -2.50
C PRO A 3 14.79 -2.00 -2.35
N PHE A 4 13.78 -1.12 -2.36
CA PHE A 4 12.41 -1.41 -1.94
C PHE A 4 11.50 -1.81 -3.10
N PHE A 5 11.66 -1.20 -4.26
CA PHE A 5 10.78 -1.44 -5.40
C PHE A 5 11.47 -1.25 -6.75
N HIS A 6 10.93 -1.92 -7.76
CA HIS A 6 11.20 -1.69 -9.17
C HIS A 6 10.10 -0.79 -9.75
N LEU A 7 10.51 0.27 -10.45
CA LEU A 7 9.57 1.15 -11.12
C LEU A 7 9.32 0.66 -12.55
N HIS A 8 8.05 0.52 -12.91
CA HIS A 8 7.60 0.13 -14.24
C HIS A 8 6.71 1.23 -14.81
N THR A 9 7.02 1.67 -16.02
CA THR A 9 6.10 2.55 -16.77
C THR A 9 4.96 1.69 -17.31
N VAL A 10 3.73 2.01 -16.92
CA VAL A 10 2.52 1.29 -17.36
C VAL A 10 1.92 2.01 -18.57
N ALA A 11 1.85 3.33 -18.49
CA ALA A 11 1.44 4.23 -19.57
C ALA A 11 2.15 5.58 -19.39
N ASP A 12 2.01 6.49 -20.34
CA ASP A 12 2.55 7.84 -20.19
C ASP A 12 1.96 8.53 -18.95
N GLY A 13 2.84 9.03 -18.07
CA GLY A 13 2.43 9.62 -16.79
C GLY A 13 1.86 8.65 -15.75
N VAL A 14 1.96 7.32 -15.95
CA VAL A 14 1.48 6.31 -14.98
C VAL A 14 2.53 5.23 -14.74
N TRP A 15 2.95 5.07 -13.48
CA TRP A 15 3.96 4.10 -13.07
C TRP A 15 3.45 3.18 -11.97
N ALA A 16 3.90 1.93 -12.02
CA ALA A 16 3.76 0.96 -10.94
C ALA A 16 5.09 0.82 -10.20
N ALA A 17 5.07 0.98 -8.88
CA ALA A 17 6.19 0.68 -8.00
C ALA A 17 5.97 -0.73 -7.42
N ILE A 18 6.62 -1.71 -8.05
CA ILE A 18 6.48 -3.14 -7.72
C ILE A 18 7.54 -3.52 -6.69
N VAL A 19 7.11 -4.01 -5.53
CA VAL A 19 8.05 -4.29 -4.43
C VAL A 19 9.06 -5.37 -4.77
N VAL A 20 10.27 -5.18 -4.25
CA VAL A 20 11.29 -6.21 -4.16
C VAL A 20 10.91 -7.13 -3.00
N PRO A 21 10.64 -8.44 -3.23
CA PRO A 21 10.28 -9.36 -2.16
C PRO A 21 11.35 -9.43 -1.07
N GLY A 22 10.95 -9.42 0.20
CA GLY A 22 11.87 -9.46 1.33
C GLY A 22 12.56 -8.13 1.66
N SER A 23 12.25 -7.04 0.94
CA SER A 23 12.79 -5.70 1.22
C SER A 23 12.13 -5.03 2.44
N GLY A 24 11.03 -5.58 2.93
CA GLY A 24 10.19 -4.99 3.95
C GLY A 24 9.16 -4.01 3.43
N ALA A 25 9.31 -3.49 2.20
CA ALA A 25 8.41 -2.49 1.64
C ALA A 25 6.96 -2.95 1.75
N LEU A 26 6.62 -4.18 1.35
CA LEU A 26 5.27 -4.77 1.39
C LEU A 26 4.22 -3.96 0.60
N GLY A 27 3.27 -4.64 -0.05
CA GLY A 27 2.26 -3.99 -0.90
C GLY A 27 2.85 -3.30 -2.13
N ASN A 28 2.11 -3.18 -3.24
CA ASN A 28 2.59 -2.36 -4.37
C ASN A 28 2.06 -0.94 -4.25
N ALA A 29 2.69 0.01 -4.94
CA ALA A 29 2.18 1.37 -5.06
C ALA A 29 2.09 1.81 -6.53
N ALA A 30 1.37 2.90 -6.79
CA ALA A 30 1.32 3.54 -8.10
C ALA A 30 1.56 5.05 -8.02
N ILE A 31 2.08 5.62 -9.10
CA ILE A 31 2.32 7.05 -9.28
C ILE A 31 1.56 7.49 -10.53
N ILE A 32 0.76 8.54 -10.41
CA ILE A 32 -0.05 9.10 -11.51
C ILE A 32 0.25 10.60 -11.59
N ASP A 33 0.84 11.03 -12.69
CA ASP A 33 1.05 12.44 -13.01
C ASP A 33 -0.24 13.05 -13.56
N LEU A 34 -0.80 14.04 -12.86
CA LEU A 34 -2.01 14.76 -13.28
C LEU A 34 -1.74 15.99 -14.15
N GLY A 35 -0.48 16.35 -14.38
CA GLY A 35 -0.05 17.52 -15.17
C GLY A 35 0.48 18.68 -14.32
N ASP A 36 -0.14 18.97 -13.18
CA ASP A 36 0.25 20.01 -12.21
C ASP A 36 0.55 19.46 -10.81
N SER A 37 0.24 18.19 -10.59
CA SER A 37 0.29 17.51 -9.30
C SER A 37 0.41 16.00 -9.52
N VAL A 38 0.69 15.27 -8.44
CA VAL A 38 0.81 13.81 -8.47
C VAL A 38 -0.18 13.17 -7.49
N VAL A 39 -0.77 12.05 -7.93
CA VAL A 39 -1.47 11.09 -7.07
C VAL A 39 -0.55 9.90 -6.83
N VAL A 40 -0.36 9.53 -5.57
CA VAL A 40 0.20 8.24 -5.16
C VAL A 40 -0.94 7.32 -4.73
N VAL A 41 -0.91 6.07 -5.17
CA VAL A 41 -1.84 5.03 -4.70
C VAL A 41 -1.05 4.06 -3.82
N ASP A 42 -1.45 3.97 -2.55
CA ASP A 42 -0.80 3.21 -1.48
C ASP A 42 0.64 3.66 -1.14
N THR A 43 1.07 3.43 0.11
CA THR A 43 2.30 4.02 0.65
C THR A 43 3.27 3.02 1.26
N PHE A 44 3.14 1.73 0.95
CA PHE A 44 3.97 0.66 1.52
C PHE A 44 3.80 0.49 3.04
N GLY A 45 4.41 -0.58 3.55
CA GLY A 45 4.49 -0.95 4.95
C GLY A 45 5.64 -0.29 5.75
N LEU A 46 6.63 0.30 5.07
CA LEU A 46 7.80 0.94 5.73
C LEU A 46 7.87 2.46 5.46
N PRO A 47 8.15 3.28 6.49
CA PRO A 47 8.34 4.71 6.32
C PRO A 47 9.42 5.07 5.28
N GLN A 48 10.56 4.38 5.31
CA GLN A 48 11.69 4.67 4.41
C GLN A 48 11.39 4.30 2.95
N ALA A 49 10.55 3.28 2.72
CA ALA A 49 10.08 2.94 1.38
C ALA A 49 9.13 4.01 0.84
N ALA A 50 8.28 4.56 1.71
CA ALA A 50 7.32 5.62 1.40
C ALA A 50 8.00 6.96 1.11
N GLU A 51 9.02 7.32 1.89
CA GLU A 51 9.88 8.49 1.63
C GLU A 51 10.51 8.41 0.25
N LEU A 52 11.12 7.26 -0.08
CA LEU A 52 11.72 7.05 -1.39
C LEU A 52 10.68 7.03 -2.52
N LEU A 53 9.46 6.56 -2.27
CA LEU A 53 8.34 6.64 -3.21
C LEU A 53 7.98 8.09 -3.53
N LYS A 54 7.84 8.94 -2.50
CA LYS A 54 7.57 10.36 -2.65
C LYS A 54 8.66 11.06 -3.45
N GLU A 55 9.93 10.89 -3.06
CA GLU A 55 11.08 11.44 -3.77
C GLU A 55 11.11 10.98 -5.24
N THR A 56 10.81 9.70 -5.49
CA THR A 56 10.76 9.14 -6.84
C THR A 56 9.65 9.80 -7.66
N ALA A 57 8.46 9.94 -7.10
CA ALA A 57 7.31 10.57 -7.76
C ALA A 57 7.59 12.04 -8.12
N GLU A 58 8.14 12.81 -7.20
CA GLU A 58 8.46 14.23 -7.41
C GLU A 58 9.61 14.39 -8.42
N LYS A 59 10.61 13.51 -8.38
CA LYS A 59 11.73 13.54 -9.34
C LYS A 59 11.30 13.17 -10.76
N LEU A 60 10.39 12.20 -10.91
CA LEU A 60 9.88 11.78 -12.23
C LEU A 60 9.07 12.88 -12.91
N THR A 61 8.29 13.61 -12.12
CA THR A 61 7.25 14.51 -12.65
C THR A 61 7.62 15.99 -12.54
N GLY A 62 8.54 16.34 -11.65
CA GLY A 62 8.85 17.72 -11.27
C GLY A 62 7.72 18.41 -10.48
N LYS A 63 6.75 17.64 -9.96
CA LYS A 63 5.50 18.13 -9.36
C LYS A 63 5.33 17.55 -7.96
N PRO A 64 4.67 18.28 -7.04
CA PRO A 64 4.44 17.77 -5.69
C PRO A 64 3.42 16.63 -5.68
N VAL A 65 3.60 15.68 -4.75
CA VAL A 65 2.55 14.72 -4.40
C VAL A 65 1.48 15.43 -3.59
N GLN A 66 0.36 15.76 -4.23
CA GLN A 66 -0.75 16.44 -3.56
C GLN A 66 -1.78 15.48 -3.00
N TYR A 67 -1.87 14.27 -3.55
CA TYR A 67 -2.89 13.30 -3.18
C TYR A 67 -2.29 11.92 -2.92
N VAL A 68 -2.77 11.27 -1.88
CA VAL A 68 -2.51 9.86 -1.60
C VAL A 68 -3.85 9.16 -1.50
N VAL A 69 -4.05 8.10 -2.28
CA VAL A 69 -5.21 7.22 -2.17
C VAL A 69 -4.76 5.92 -1.53
N ASN A 70 -5.20 5.63 -0.31
CA ASN A 70 -5.01 4.28 0.25
C ASN A 70 -6.20 3.41 -0.16
N THR A 71 -5.92 2.25 -0.73
CA THR A 71 -6.93 1.37 -1.30
C THR A 71 -7.75 0.67 -0.24
N HIS A 72 -7.16 0.31 0.91
CA HIS A 72 -7.84 -0.35 2.02
C HIS A 72 -7.03 -0.24 3.33
N TYR A 73 -7.49 -0.88 4.41
CA TYR A 73 -6.94 -0.66 5.75
C TYR A 73 -5.68 -1.47 6.09
N HIS A 74 -5.20 -2.37 5.23
CA HIS A 74 -4.03 -3.18 5.57
C HIS A 74 -2.76 -2.33 5.67
N GLY A 75 -1.90 -2.69 6.63
CA GLY A 75 -0.75 -1.87 7.01
C GLY A 75 0.25 -1.63 5.86
N ASP A 76 0.41 -2.60 4.96
CA ASP A 76 1.26 -2.48 3.78
C ASP A 76 0.76 -1.49 2.72
N HIS A 77 -0.43 -0.91 2.94
CA HIS A 77 -0.99 0.12 2.06
C HIS A 77 -0.94 1.52 2.68
N HIS A 78 -0.70 1.64 3.99
CA HIS A 78 -0.87 2.92 4.70
C HIS A 78 0.15 3.21 5.81
N TYR A 79 1.03 2.28 6.22
CA TYR A 79 2.01 2.57 7.28
C TYR A 79 3.02 3.62 6.85
N GLY A 80 3.29 3.76 5.56
CA GLY A 80 4.12 4.82 5.01
C GLY A 80 3.46 6.20 4.94
N ASN A 81 2.18 6.35 5.31
CA ASN A 81 1.45 7.63 5.19
C ASN A 81 2.13 8.80 5.92
N GLN A 82 2.97 8.55 6.93
CA GLN A 82 3.73 9.59 7.63
C GLN A 82 4.67 10.40 6.72
N ALA A 83 5.08 9.86 5.57
CA ALA A 83 5.89 10.57 4.58
C ALA A 83 5.07 11.62 3.78
N PHE A 84 3.75 11.60 3.87
CA PHE A 84 2.81 12.37 3.04
C PHE A 84 1.88 13.27 3.87
N THR A 85 2.36 13.79 5.02
CA THR A 85 1.55 14.64 5.91
C THR A 85 1.20 16.01 5.33
N ASP A 86 1.86 16.41 4.24
CA ASP A 86 1.62 17.58 3.41
C ASP A 86 0.70 17.30 2.21
N SER A 87 0.27 16.04 2.02
CA SER A 87 -0.67 15.63 0.98
C SER A 87 -2.09 15.42 1.55
N GLN A 88 -3.10 15.46 0.69
CA GLN A 88 -4.45 15.02 1.01
C GLN A 88 -4.52 13.50 0.94
N ILE A 89 -4.60 12.84 2.10
CA ILE A 89 -4.76 11.39 2.20
C ILE A 89 -6.26 11.05 2.10
N ILE A 90 -6.59 10.19 1.15
CA ILE A 90 -7.95 9.82 0.73
C ILE A 90 -8.15 8.32 0.97
N THR A 91 -9.28 7.96 1.58
CA THR A 91 -9.74 6.57 1.75
C THR A 91 -11.26 6.50 1.54
N THR A 92 -11.84 5.31 1.51
CA THR A 92 -13.30 5.21 1.70
C THR A 92 -13.68 5.60 3.13
N ALA A 93 -14.94 6.02 3.35
CA ALA A 93 -15.43 6.31 4.70
C ALA A 93 -15.29 5.10 5.65
N ILE A 94 -15.57 3.89 5.16
CA ILE A 94 -15.47 2.63 5.93
C ILE A 94 -14.01 2.34 6.30
N THR A 95 -13.08 2.46 5.35
CA THR A 95 -11.64 2.29 5.63
C THR A 95 -11.18 3.27 6.71
N ARG A 96 -11.59 4.54 6.63
CA ARG A 96 -11.25 5.53 7.67
C ARG A 96 -11.78 5.14 9.04
N GLU A 97 -13.04 4.72 9.14
CA GLU A 97 -13.64 4.27 10.39
C GLU A 97 -12.87 3.09 10.99
N PHE A 98 -12.48 2.12 10.16
CA PHE A 98 -11.68 0.97 10.60
C PHE A 98 -10.31 1.41 11.13
N LEU A 99 -9.59 2.27 10.40
CA LEU A 99 -8.28 2.78 10.81
C LEU A 99 -8.34 3.53 12.15
N ILE A 100 -9.40 4.32 12.38
CA ILE A 100 -9.61 5.02 13.66
C ILE A 100 -9.93 4.02 14.77
N ARG A 101 -10.81 3.05 14.51
CA ARG A 101 -11.26 2.07 15.50
C ARG A 101 -10.13 1.17 15.99
N GLU A 102 -9.31 0.65 15.08
CA GLU A 102 -8.19 -0.21 15.43
C GLU A 102 -7.08 0.56 16.18
N GLY A 103 -6.87 1.83 15.82
CA GLY A 103 -5.84 2.67 16.43
C GLY A 103 -4.43 2.08 16.30
N THR A 104 -3.43 2.68 16.93
CA THR A 104 -2.09 2.06 16.99
C THR A 104 -2.06 1.08 18.16
N PRO A 105 -1.77 -0.21 17.94
CA PRO A 105 -1.61 -1.16 19.04
C PRO A 105 -0.46 -0.74 19.96
N PRO A 106 -0.47 -1.12 21.26
CA PRO A 106 0.68 -0.94 22.13
C PRO A 106 1.94 -1.55 21.50
N LEU A 107 3.07 -0.85 21.60
CA LEU A 107 4.33 -1.22 20.95
C LEU A 107 4.71 -2.69 21.21
N GLU A 108 4.71 -3.10 22.48
CA GLU A 108 5.05 -4.47 22.88
C GLU A 108 4.11 -5.49 22.25
N ALA A 109 2.80 -5.24 22.28
CA ALA A 109 1.80 -6.14 21.70
C ALA A 109 1.97 -6.29 20.18
N TRP A 110 2.33 -5.21 19.49
CA TRP A 110 2.59 -5.24 18.05
C TRP A 110 3.88 -6.03 17.74
N GLN A 111 4.96 -5.76 18.47
CA GLN A 111 6.22 -6.47 18.30
C GLN A 111 6.08 -7.96 18.59
N ASP A 112 5.39 -8.32 19.67
CA ASP A 112 5.10 -9.71 20.04
C ASP A 112 4.27 -10.42 18.97
N GLY A 113 3.22 -9.76 18.45
CA GLY A 113 2.39 -10.29 17.36
C GLY A 113 3.20 -10.58 16.10
N LEU A 114 4.04 -9.63 15.68
CA LEU A 114 4.94 -9.82 14.52
C LEU A 114 5.95 -10.94 14.78
N GLN A 115 6.51 -11.03 15.98
CA GLN A 115 7.45 -12.10 16.33
C GLN A 115 6.79 -13.49 16.30
N GLN A 116 5.53 -13.60 16.72
CA GLN A 116 4.75 -14.83 16.61
C GLN A 116 4.50 -15.23 15.16
N VAL A 117 4.17 -14.26 14.30
CA VAL A 117 4.03 -14.48 12.84
C VAL A 117 5.35 -14.97 12.25
N ILE A 118 6.47 -14.30 12.54
CA ILE A 118 7.81 -14.72 12.09
C ILE A 118 8.11 -16.17 12.52
N ASN A 119 7.85 -16.51 13.79
CA ASN A 119 8.06 -17.86 14.30
C ASN A 119 7.21 -18.91 13.57
N THR A 120 5.99 -18.55 13.18
CA THR A 120 5.08 -19.42 12.42
C THR A 120 5.58 -19.62 10.98
N LEU A 121 6.01 -18.54 10.32
CA LEU A 121 6.59 -18.60 8.98
C LEU A 121 7.90 -19.41 8.96
N GLU A 122 8.77 -19.28 9.96
CA GLU A 122 10.01 -20.08 10.09
C GLU A 122 9.71 -21.58 10.24
N LYS A 123 8.63 -21.94 10.94
CA LYS A 123 8.15 -23.34 11.00
C LYS A 123 7.63 -23.79 9.63
N GLY A 124 6.80 -22.97 8.97
CA GLY A 124 6.29 -23.24 7.63
C GLY A 124 7.40 -23.45 6.61
N ARG A 125 8.43 -22.61 6.63
CA ARG A 125 9.61 -22.71 5.77
C ARG A 125 10.33 -24.05 5.91
N LYS A 126 10.53 -24.52 7.15
CA LYS A 126 11.19 -25.81 7.42
C LYS A 126 10.37 -27.00 6.91
N ALA A 127 9.05 -26.88 6.91
CA ALA A 127 8.13 -27.91 6.44
C ALA A 127 7.83 -27.82 4.93
N ALA A 128 8.28 -26.77 4.25
CA ALA A 128 7.93 -26.52 2.84
C ALA A 128 8.54 -27.59 1.92
N PRO A 129 7.71 -28.22 1.05
CA PRO A 129 8.10 -29.39 0.26
C PRO A 129 9.01 -29.08 -0.93
N ASP A 130 9.09 -27.82 -1.35
CA ASP A 130 9.89 -27.41 -2.50
C ASP A 130 10.52 -26.02 -2.32
N TYR A 131 11.51 -25.74 -3.17
CA TYR A 131 12.32 -24.52 -3.09
C TYR A 131 11.50 -23.24 -3.30
N ARG A 132 10.41 -23.27 -4.06
CA ARG A 132 9.59 -22.06 -4.35
C ARG A 132 8.87 -21.61 -3.09
N LEU A 133 8.26 -22.57 -2.38
CA LEU A 133 7.63 -22.29 -1.09
C LEU A 133 8.66 -21.88 -0.05
N GLN A 134 9.84 -22.50 -0.01
CA GLN A 134 10.93 -22.08 0.88
C GLN A 134 11.38 -20.65 0.61
N THR A 135 11.49 -20.24 -0.66
CA THR A 135 11.82 -18.87 -1.06
C THR A 135 10.70 -17.89 -0.69
N ALA A 136 9.43 -18.24 -0.92
CA ALA A 136 8.29 -17.41 -0.55
C ALA A 136 8.26 -17.14 0.96
N PHE A 137 8.42 -18.19 1.79
CA PHE A 137 8.55 -18.01 3.23
C PHE A 137 9.76 -17.17 3.62
N ALA A 138 10.92 -17.39 2.99
CA ALA A 138 12.12 -16.61 3.29
C ALA A 138 11.91 -15.11 3.03
N ASN A 139 11.25 -14.76 1.93
CA ASN A 139 10.91 -13.37 1.61
C ASN A 139 9.93 -12.80 2.63
N GLU A 140 8.85 -13.52 2.95
CA GLU A 140 7.86 -13.04 3.91
C GLU A 140 8.44 -12.87 5.33
N ILE A 141 9.33 -13.79 5.74
CA ILE A 141 10.08 -13.67 6.99
C ILE A 141 10.95 -12.42 6.99
N ALA A 142 11.66 -12.15 5.89
CA ALA A 142 12.50 -10.96 5.76
C ALA A 142 11.66 -9.69 5.83
N ASP A 143 10.50 -9.66 5.15
CA ASP A 143 9.59 -8.53 5.19
C ASP A 143 9.06 -8.27 6.61
N LYS A 144 8.62 -9.33 7.32
CA LYS A 144 8.11 -9.20 8.69
C LYS A 144 9.21 -8.81 9.68
N LYS A 145 10.46 -9.24 9.49
CA LYS A 145 11.61 -8.80 10.30
C LYS A 145 11.93 -7.33 10.08
N ALA A 146 11.87 -6.85 8.83
CA ALA A 146 12.04 -5.44 8.52
C ALA A 146 10.91 -4.59 9.14
N LEU A 147 9.66 -5.03 9.00
CA LEU A 147 8.51 -4.38 9.64
C LEU A 147 8.65 -4.36 11.17
N LEU A 148 9.02 -5.49 11.79
CA LEU A 148 9.25 -5.60 13.24
C LEU A 148 10.28 -4.57 13.74
N ALA A 149 11.38 -4.41 13.00
CA ALA A 149 12.41 -3.42 13.32
C ALA A 149 11.92 -1.98 13.18
N ALA A 150 11.01 -1.72 12.23
CA ALA A 150 10.49 -0.39 11.95
C ALA A 150 9.32 0.03 12.86
N VAL A 151 8.66 -0.91 13.57
CA VAL A 151 7.48 -0.61 14.41
C VAL A 151 7.64 0.63 15.31
N PRO A 152 8.76 0.83 16.04
CA PRO A 152 8.93 2.01 16.90
C PRO A 152 8.85 3.35 16.15
N ASP A 153 9.15 3.34 14.86
CA ASP A 153 9.22 4.53 14.00
C ASP A 153 7.94 4.74 13.17
N ILE A 154 6.98 3.80 13.22
CA ILE A 154 5.73 3.89 12.46
C ILE A 154 4.72 4.74 13.23
N SER A 155 4.35 5.88 12.63
CA SER A 155 3.23 6.71 13.03
C SER A 155 2.05 6.50 12.11
N ARG A 156 0.96 5.94 12.63
CA ARG A 156 -0.27 5.72 11.85
C ARG A 156 -0.94 7.07 11.53
N VAL A 157 -0.78 7.52 10.29
CA VAL A 157 -1.49 8.68 9.74
C VAL A 157 -2.70 8.19 8.93
N THR A 158 -3.86 8.74 9.23
CA THR A 158 -5.14 8.36 8.59
C THR A 158 -5.64 9.45 7.66
N ALA A 159 -6.62 9.13 6.81
CA ALA A 159 -7.15 10.01 5.78
C ALA A 159 -7.75 11.31 6.33
N SER A 160 -7.47 12.42 5.64
CA SER A 160 -8.12 13.71 5.87
C SER A 160 -9.37 13.90 5.01
N VAL A 161 -9.49 13.12 3.93
CA VAL A 161 -10.61 13.15 2.99
C VAL A 161 -11.19 11.74 2.84
N THR A 162 -12.51 11.64 2.77
CA THR A 162 -13.19 10.37 2.48
C THR A 162 -14.15 10.49 1.30
N PHE A 163 -14.42 9.35 0.67
CA PHE A 163 -15.47 9.19 -0.31
C PHE A 163 -16.27 7.90 -0.03
N SER A 164 -17.47 7.78 -0.59
CA SER A 164 -18.33 6.61 -0.37
C SER A 164 -18.62 5.79 -1.62
N ASP A 165 -18.66 6.43 -2.80
CA ASP A 165 -18.96 5.75 -4.07
C ASP A 165 -17.87 6.03 -5.10
N LYS A 166 -17.75 7.30 -5.52
CA LYS A 166 -16.81 7.77 -6.53
C LYS A 166 -16.32 9.19 -6.17
N MET A 167 -15.06 9.46 -6.46
CA MET A 167 -14.42 10.77 -6.39
C MET A 167 -13.55 10.96 -7.64
N GLU A 168 -13.48 12.17 -8.15
CA GLU A 168 -12.57 12.52 -9.25
C GLU A 168 -11.53 13.52 -8.75
N ILE A 169 -10.26 13.26 -9.10
CA ILE A 169 -9.14 14.15 -8.84
C ILE A 169 -8.69 14.69 -10.19
N HIS A 170 -9.05 15.94 -10.48
CA HIS A 170 -8.67 16.61 -11.71
C HIS A 170 -7.32 17.31 -11.55
N GLY A 171 -6.43 17.12 -12.51
CA GLY A 171 -5.30 18.03 -12.73
C GLY A 171 -5.33 18.61 -14.14
N SER A 172 -4.29 19.38 -14.47
CA SER A 172 -4.21 20.13 -15.72
C SER A 172 -4.11 19.27 -16.99
N ALA A 173 -3.67 18.01 -16.89
CA ALA A 173 -3.50 17.11 -18.03
C ALA A 173 -4.45 15.90 -18.01
N ARG A 174 -4.82 15.40 -16.83
CA ARG A 174 -5.70 14.23 -16.69
C ARG A 174 -6.50 14.18 -15.40
N THR A 175 -7.44 13.23 -15.34
CA THR A 175 -8.26 12.95 -14.17
C THR A 175 -7.99 11.54 -13.67
N ALA A 176 -7.77 11.39 -12.36
CA ALA A 176 -7.81 10.10 -11.69
C ALA A 176 -9.19 9.90 -11.07
N THR A 177 -9.92 8.87 -11.51
CA THR A 177 -11.19 8.49 -10.91
C THR A 177 -10.92 7.48 -9.80
N VAL A 178 -11.28 7.83 -8.57
CA VAL A 178 -11.25 6.94 -7.41
C VAL A 178 -12.67 6.41 -7.19
N LEU A 179 -12.83 5.09 -7.05
CA LEU A 179 -14.15 4.47 -6.89
C LEU A 179 -14.10 3.27 -5.93
N THR A 180 -15.24 2.93 -5.35
CA THR A 180 -15.43 1.75 -4.52
C THR A 180 -16.81 1.16 -4.79
N PHE A 181 -16.92 -0.16 -4.61
CA PHE A 181 -18.21 -0.86 -4.58
C PHE A 181 -18.51 -1.43 -3.18
N GLY A 182 -17.81 -0.91 -2.16
CA GLY A 182 -17.79 -1.50 -0.83
C GLY A 182 -16.73 -2.60 -0.73
N GLY A 183 -17.07 -3.69 -0.04
CA GLY A 183 -16.13 -4.74 0.31
C GLY A 183 -15.60 -5.58 -0.85
N GLY A 184 -14.79 -6.58 -0.50
CA GLY A 184 -14.17 -7.51 -1.43
C GLY A 184 -13.02 -8.23 -0.74
N HIS A 185 -11.82 -7.67 -0.85
CA HIS A 185 -10.64 -8.12 -0.10
C HIS A 185 -10.75 -7.74 1.38
N THR A 186 -11.30 -6.55 1.65
CA THR A 186 -11.62 -6.05 2.99
C THR A 186 -13.09 -5.60 3.09
N GLU A 187 -13.50 -5.03 4.23
CA GLU A 187 -14.81 -4.38 4.41
C GLU A 187 -15.04 -3.24 3.42
N SER A 188 -13.98 -2.62 2.89
CA SER A 188 -14.08 -1.65 1.80
C SER A 188 -12.76 -1.48 1.06
N ASP A 189 -12.82 -1.67 -0.26
CA ASP A 189 -11.68 -1.55 -1.15
C ASP A 189 -11.93 -0.44 -2.20
N ALA A 190 -10.99 0.50 -2.29
CA ALA A 190 -10.94 1.53 -3.30
C ALA A 190 -10.08 1.09 -4.49
N MET A 191 -10.46 1.58 -5.67
CA MET A 191 -9.77 1.39 -6.94
C MET A 191 -9.55 2.74 -7.59
N VAL A 192 -8.55 2.83 -8.46
CA VAL A 192 -8.27 4.05 -9.24
C VAL A 192 -8.27 3.72 -10.72
N TYR A 193 -9.00 4.51 -11.51
CA TYR A 193 -9.04 4.41 -12.96
C TYR A 193 -8.54 5.71 -13.60
N VAL A 194 -7.61 5.56 -14.54
CA VAL A 194 -7.03 6.65 -15.34
C VAL A 194 -7.45 6.41 -16.78
N GLU A 195 -8.55 7.06 -17.18
CA GLU A 195 -9.29 6.73 -18.40
C GLU A 195 -8.49 7.01 -19.68
N ASP A 196 -7.83 8.17 -19.77
CA ASP A 196 -7.01 8.56 -20.93
C ASP A 196 -5.85 7.59 -21.17
N ALA A 197 -5.33 7.00 -20.09
CA ALA A 197 -4.25 6.01 -20.12
C ALA A 197 -4.74 4.56 -20.24
N GLY A 198 -6.04 4.30 -20.05
CA GLY A 198 -6.60 2.94 -19.98
C GLY A 198 -6.04 2.11 -18.83
N VAL A 199 -5.66 2.74 -17.71
CA VAL A 199 -5.01 2.06 -16.57
C VAL A 199 -5.97 1.93 -15.39
N PHE A 200 -6.07 0.72 -14.85
CA PHE A 200 -6.86 0.40 -13.67
C PHE A 200 -5.99 -0.15 -12.54
N ILE A 201 -5.98 0.52 -11.40
CA ILE A 201 -5.30 0.12 -10.17
C ILE A 201 -6.34 -0.51 -9.24
N ALA A 202 -6.25 -1.82 -9.06
CA ALA A 202 -7.26 -2.63 -8.39
C ALA A 202 -7.06 -2.82 -6.87
N GLY A 203 -5.99 -2.24 -6.29
CA GLY A 203 -5.64 -2.47 -4.89
C GLY A 203 -5.51 -3.96 -4.55
N GLY A 204 -6.10 -4.38 -3.44
CA GLY A 204 -6.11 -5.79 -2.99
C GLY A 204 -7.10 -6.71 -3.73
N LEU A 205 -7.93 -6.19 -4.64
CA LEU A 205 -9.03 -6.96 -5.25
C LEU A 205 -8.57 -7.92 -6.35
N VAL A 206 -7.54 -7.54 -7.11
CA VAL A 206 -7.03 -8.35 -8.22
C VAL A 206 -5.52 -8.50 -8.07
N LEU A 207 -5.08 -9.73 -7.81
CA LEU A 207 -3.66 -10.05 -7.64
C LEU A 207 -3.12 -10.84 -8.83
N SER A 208 -1.84 -10.64 -9.13
CA SER A 208 -1.15 -11.40 -10.18
C SER A 208 -0.58 -12.68 -9.60
N ARG A 209 -0.97 -13.83 -10.17
CA ARG A 209 -0.46 -15.17 -9.83
C ARG A 209 -0.79 -15.66 -8.41
N THR A 210 -1.65 -14.94 -7.68
CA THR A 210 -2.12 -15.29 -6.33
C THR A 210 -3.60 -14.94 -6.19
N HIS A 211 -4.21 -15.36 -5.07
CA HIS A 211 -5.59 -15.00 -4.72
C HIS A 211 -5.58 -13.98 -3.58
N PRO A 212 -6.54 -13.04 -3.54
CA PRO A 212 -6.71 -12.14 -2.40
C PRO A 212 -6.90 -12.92 -1.10
N ALA A 213 -6.32 -12.43 -0.02
CA ALA A 213 -6.57 -12.96 1.31
C ALA A 213 -7.92 -12.43 1.80
N MET A 214 -8.97 -13.21 1.60
CA MET A 214 -10.33 -12.79 1.97
C MET A 214 -10.50 -12.82 3.49
N ALA A 215 -11.02 -11.73 4.06
CA ALA A 215 -11.51 -11.75 5.44
C ALA A 215 -12.63 -12.81 5.54
N VAL A 216 -12.45 -13.80 6.43
CA VAL A 216 -13.54 -14.73 6.75
C VAL A 216 -14.50 -13.98 7.65
N PRO A 217 -15.81 -13.85 7.30
CA PRO A 217 -16.78 -13.22 8.18
C PRO A 217 -16.74 -13.93 9.54
N ALA A 218 -16.73 -13.16 10.62
CA ALA A 218 -17.02 -13.72 11.94
C ALA A 218 -18.46 -14.26 11.88
N VAL A 219 -18.60 -15.58 11.83
CA VAL A 219 -19.88 -16.30 11.89
C VAL A 219 -20.40 -16.33 13.31
#